data_AF-B1AXF6-F1
#
_entry.id   AF-B1AXF6-F1
#
_cell.length_a   1.000
_cell.length_b   1.000
_cell.length_c   1.000
_cell.angle_alpha   90.00
_cell.angle_beta   90.00
_cell.angle_gamma   90.00
#
_symmetry.space_group_name_H-M   'P 1'
#
loop_
_entity.id
_entity.type
_entity.pdbx_description
1 polymer ?
#
loop_
_entity_poly.entity_id
_entity_poly.type
_entity_poly.pdbx_seq_one_letter_code
_entity_poly.pdbx_strand_id
1 'polypeptide(L)'
;MISPFLVLAIGTCLTNSFVPEKERDPSYWRQQAQETLKNALKLQKLNTNVAKNVIMFLGDGMGVSTVTAARILKGQLHHNTGEETRLEMDKFPFVALS
;
A
#
# COMPACT_ATOMS: atom_id res chain seq x y z
N MET A 1 -47.03 -13.22 0.71
CA MET A 1 -46.45 -13.90 1.87
C MET A 1 -44.98 -14.16 1.54
N ILE A 2 -44.11 -13.22 1.91
CA ILE A 2 -42.68 -13.26 1.54
C ILE A 2 -42.01 -14.25 2.49
N SER A 3 -41.36 -15.28 1.93
CA SER A 3 -40.76 -16.37 2.68
C SER A 3 -39.68 -15.86 3.64
N PRO A 4 -39.70 -16.23 4.94
CA PRO A 4 -38.69 -15.80 5.91
C PRO A 4 -37.28 -16.35 5.61
N PHE A 5 -37.16 -17.34 4.72
CA PHE A 5 -35.88 -17.87 4.28
C PHE A 5 -35.09 -16.94 3.34
N LEU A 6 -35.77 -16.04 2.61
CA LEU A 6 -35.09 -15.13 1.68
C LEU A 6 -34.39 -13.97 2.40
N VAL A 7 -34.81 -13.63 3.62
CA VAL A 7 -34.23 -12.55 4.42
C VAL A 7 -32.91 -12.98 5.08
N LEU A 8 -32.71 -14.27 5.33
CA LEU A 8 -31.50 -14.77 6.00
C LEU A 8 -30.27 -14.83 5.06
N ALA A 9 -30.46 -14.94 3.74
CA ALA A 9 -29.36 -15.02 2.78
C ALA A 9 -28.72 -13.66 2.45
N ILE A 10 -29.41 -12.55 2.73
CA ILE A 10 -28.92 -11.19 2.42
C ILE A 10 -28.11 -10.61 3.60
N GLY A 11 -28.24 -11.19 4.80
CA GLY A 11 -27.62 -10.68 6.03
C GLY A 11 -26.11 -10.92 6.18
N THR A 12 -25.49 -11.79 5.39
CA THR A 12 -24.06 -12.14 5.55
C THR A 12 -23.13 -11.51 4.52
N CYS A 13 -23.64 -10.73 3.55
CA CYS A 13 -22.80 -10.14 2.50
C CYS A 13 -22.14 -8.79 2.88
N LEU A 14 -22.41 -8.25 4.06
CA LEU A 14 -21.91 -6.94 4.47
C LEU A 14 -21.22 -7.04 5.83
N THR A 15 -19.95 -7.44 5.84
CA THR A 15 -18.87 -7.09 6.80
C THR A 15 -17.89 -8.25 6.92
N ASN A 16 -17.01 -8.41 5.94
CA ASN A 16 -15.74 -9.06 6.22
C ASN A 16 -14.67 -8.23 5.52
N SER A 17 -14.12 -7.24 6.22
CA SER A 17 -12.83 -6.68 5.83
C SER A 17 -11.86 -7.85 5.87
N PHE A 18 -11.49 -8.37 4.71
CA PHE A 18 -10.60 -9.52 4.61
C PHE A 18 -9.21 -9.10 5.10
N VAL A 19 -8.92 -9.36 6.37
CA VAL A 19 -7.59 -9.17 6.96
C VAL A 19 -6.80 -10.46 6.75
N PRO A 20 -5.66 -10.44 6.05
CA PRO A 20 -4.80 -11.60 5.89
C PRO A 20 -4.41 -12.18 7.26
N GLU A 21 -4.44 -13.51 7.41
CA GLU A 21 -4.18 -14.17 8.71
C GLU A 21 -2.82 -13.78 9.30
N LYS A 22 -1.80 -13.61 8.45
CA LYS A 22 -0.46 -13.16 8.83
C LYS A 22 -0.45 -11.80 9.56
N GLU A 23 -1.37 -10.90 9.22
CA GLU A 23 -1.43 -9.55 9.78
C GLU A 23 -2.05 -9.51 11.18
N ARG A 24 -2.69 -10.61 11.60
CA ARG A 24 -3.23 -10.77 12.96
C ARG A 24 -2.12 -11.04 13.99
N ASP A 25 -0.97 -11.56 13.54
CA ASP A 25 0.17 -11.81 14.41
C ASP A 25 1.01 -10.52 14.60
N PRO A 26 1.19 -10.01 15.84
CA PRO A 26 2.06 -8.86 16.11
C PRO A 26 3.52 -9.05 15.66
N SER A 27 3.99 -10.29 15.50
CA SER A 27 5.34 -10.60 15.04
C SER A 27 5.58 -10.13 13.60
N TYR A 28 4.54 -10.21 12.75
CA TYR A 28 4.56 -9.78 11.36
C TYR A 28 4.94 -8.29 11.23
N TRP A 29 4.22 -7.44 11.97
CA TRP A 29 4.45 -6.00 11.99
C TRP A 29 5.80 -5.63 12.60
N ARG A 30 6.23 -6.33 13.66
CA ARG A 30 7.55 -6.14 14.27
C ARG A 30 8.67 -6.45 13.27
N GLN A 31 8.57 -7.54 12.53
CA GLN A 31 9.57 -7.91 11.53
C GLN A 31 9.65 -6.85 10.43
N GLN A 32 8.50 -6.43 9.88
CA GLN A 32 8.46 -5.42 8.82
C GLN A 32 9.05 -4.07 9.27
N ALA A 33 8.78 -3.66 10.51
CA ALA A 33 9.36 -2.46 11.09
C ALA A 33 10.89 -2.57 11.24
N GLN A 34 11.41 -3.70 11.70
CA GLN A 34 12.85 -3.94 11.83
C GLN A 34 13.56 -3.93 10.48
N GLU A 35 12.96 -4.53 9.44
CA GLU A 35 13.48 -4.48 8.07
C GLU A 35 13.48 -3.06 7.51
N THR A 36 12.39 -2.32 7.74
CA THR A 36 12.28 -0.91 7.31
C THR A 36 13.35 -0.05 7.98
N LEU A 37 13.58 -0.22 9.28
CA LEU A 37 14.63 0.48 10.01
C LEU A 37 16.02 0.14 9.48
N LYS A 38 16.32 -1.14 9.27
CA LYS A 38 17.61 -1.58 8.70
C LYS A 38 17.86 -0.96 7.32
N ASN A 39 16.83 -0.85 6.49
CA ASN A 39 16.95 -0.23 5.18
C ASN A 39 17.17 1.29 5.29
N ALA A 40 16.47 1.98 6.19
CA ALA A 40 16.67 3.41 6.44
C ALA A 40 18.10 3.71 6.93
N LEU A 41 18.66 2.88 7.82
CA LEU A 41 20.02 3.04 8.32
C LEU A 41 21.08 2.93 7.20
N LYS A 42 20.85 2.11 6.17
CA LYS A 42 21.75 2.00 5.01
C LYS A 42 21.77 3.27 4.15
N LEU A 43 20.69 4.06 4.15
CA LEU A 43 20.55 5.27 3.33
C LEU A 43 21.24 6.50 3.93
N GLN A 44 21.85 6.39 5.13
CA GLN A 44 22.53 7.51 5.78
C GLN A 44 23.67 8.12 4.96
N LYS A 45 24.33 7.32 4.12
CA LYS A 45 25.37 7.82 3.21
C LYS A 45 24.73 8.41 1.95
N LEU A 46 24.61 9.73 1.91
CA LEU A 46 24.06 10.44 0.76
C LEU A 46 25.03 10.41 -0.43
N ASN A 47 24.47 10.30 -1.63
CA ASN A 47 25.23 10.51 -2.86
C ASN A 47 25.41 12.02 -3.08
N THR A 48 26.64 12.50 -2.96
CA THR A 48 27.01 13.92 -3.15
C THR A 48 27.62 14.21 -4.53
N ASN A 49 27.62 13.23 -5.43
CA ASN A 49 28.12 13.43 -6.79
C ASN A 49 27.13 14.27 -7.62
N VAL A 50 27.65 14.96 -8.64
CA VAL A 50 26.81 15.69 -9.61
C VAL A 50 26.12 14.70 -10.53
N ALA A 51 24.79 14.81 -10.66
CA ALA A 51 24.01 13.96 -11.55
C ALA A 51 24.29 14.31 -13.02
N LYS A 52 24.64 13.30 -13.83
CA LYS A 52 24.83 13.45 -15.28
C LYS A 52 23.50 13.59 -16.03
N ASN A 53 22.46 12.91 -15.56
CA ASN A 53 21.14 12.86 -16.20
C ASN A 53 20.06 13.23 -15.19
N VAL A 54 18.99 13.87 -15.66
CA VAL A 54 17.80 14.18 -14.87
C VAL A 54 16.59 13.57 -15.56
N ILE A 55 15.80 12.81 -14.82
CA ILE A 55 14.53 12.24 -15.27
C ILE A 55 13.45 12.74 -14.32
N MET A 56 12.38 13.32 -14.87
CA MET A 56 11.26 13.84 -14.10
C MET A 56 9.98 13.14 -14.55
N PHE A 57 9.29 12.51 -13.60
CA PHE A 57 7.96 11.93 -13.81
C PHE A 57 6.93 12.91 -13.25
N LEU A 58 6.07 13.44 -14.11
CA LEU A 58 4.99 14.35 -13.73
C LEU A 58 3.66 13.59 -13.79
N GLY A 59 3.01 13.43 -12.64
CA GLY A 59 1.63 12.95 -12.57
C GLY A 59 0.67 14.12 -12.47
N ASP A 60 0.09 14.52 -13.60
CA ASP A 60 -0.94 15.57 -13.61
C ASP A 60 -2.17 15.11 -12.81
N GLY A 61 -2.64 15.94 -11.88
CA GLY A 61 -3.74 15.60 -10.95
C GLY A 61 -3.44 14.47 -9.96
N MET A 62 -2.18 14.02 -9.83
CA MET A 62 -1.80 12.88 -8.99
C MET A 62 -1.48 13.29 -7.55
N GLY A 63 -2.49 13.77 -6.81
CA GLY A 63 -2.38 14.08 -5.38
C GLY A 63 -2.26 12.83 -4.50
N VAL A 64 -2.10 13.03 -3.18
CA VAL A 64 -1.93 11.93 -2.20
C VAL A 64 -3.08 10.92 -2.24
N SER A 65 -4.32 11.39 -2.41
CA SER A 65 -5.50 10.52 -2.53
C SER A 65 -5.45 9.68 -3.80
N THR A 66 -5.08 10.28 -4.93
CA THR A 66 -4.91 9.59 -6.23
C THR A 66 -3.82 8.52 -6.14
N VAL A 67 -2.69 8.82 -5.48
CA VAL A 67 -1.59 7.86 -5.27
C VAL A 67 -2.06 6.67 -4.44
N THR A 68 -2.76 6.90 -3.33
CA THR A 68 -3.30 5.81 -2.49
C THR A 68 -4.36 4.98 -3.21
N ALA A 69 -5.27 5.62 -3.94
CA ALA A 69 -6.29 4.90 -4.73
C ALA A 69 -5.63 4.03 -5.81
N ALA A 70 -4.63 4.55 -6.52
CA ALA A 70 -3.86 3.81 -7.51
C ALA A 70 -3.10 2.62 -6.88
N ARG A 71 -2.56 2.79 -5.68
CA ARG A 71 -1.90 1.72 -4.91
C ARG A 71 -2.86 0.56 -4.63
N ILE A 72 -4.03 0.87 -4.09
CA ILE A 72 -5.08 -0.12 -3.79
C ILE A 72 -5.52 -0.83 -5.07
N LEU A 73 -5.82 -0.07 -6.12
CA LEU A 73 -6.25 -0.62 -7.40
C LEU A 73 -5.18 -1.55 -7.99
N LYS A 74 -3.90 -1.15 -7.97
CA LYS A 74 -2.79 -2.00 -8.44
C LYS A 74 -2.77 -3.33 -7.68
N GLY A 75 -2.90 -3.31 -6.35
CA GLY A 75 -2.90 -4.54 -5.56
C GLY A 75 -4.07 -5.46 -5.88
N GLN A 76 -5.27 -4.90 -6.03
CA GLN A 76 -6.48 -5.65 -6.38
C GLN A 76 -6.40 -6.27 -7.79
N LEU A 77 -5.82 -5.56 -8.76
CA LEU A 77 -5.53 -6.10 -10.10
C LEU A 77 -4.54 -7.27 -10.08
N HIS A 78 -3.74 -7.39 -9.01
CA HIS A 78 -2.84 -8.52 -8.75
C HIS A 78 -3.41 -9.54 -7.76
N HIS A 79 -4.72 -9.54 -7.52
CA HIS A 79 -5.43 -10.45 -6.60
C HIS A 79 -4.97 -10.34 -5.13
N ASN A 80 -4.48 -9.18 -4.71
CA ASN A 80 -4.16 -8.86 -3.31
C ASN A 80 -5.24 -7.96 -2.69
N THR A 81 -5.10 -7.62 -1.40
CA THR A 81 -6.08 -6.77 -0.70
C THR A 81 -6.07 -5.34 -1.23
N GLY A 82 -4.88 -4.81 -1.52
CA GLY A 82 -4.68 -3.52 -2.15
C GLY A 82 -3.74 -2.63 -1.34
N GLU A 83 -4.07 -2.40 -0.07
CA GLU A 83 -3.41 -1.42 0.80
C GLU A 83 -1.94 -1.75 1.07
N GLU A 84 -1.58 -3.04 1.05
CA GLU A 84 -0.23 -3.55 1.30
C GLU A 84 0.70 -3.39 0.09
N THR A 85 0.12 -3.21 -1.10
CA THR A 85 0.85 -3.14 -2.35
C THR A 85 1.66 -1.84 -2.43
N ARG A 86 2.81 -1.85 -3.11
CA ARG A 86 3.62 -0.65 -3.36
C ARG A 86 3.63 -0.28 -4.84
N LEU A 87 3.52 1.01 -5.12
CA LEU A 87 3.82 1.58 -6.43
C LEU A 87 5.35 1.63 -6.65
N GLU A 88 5.79 1.80 -7.88
CA GLU A 88 7.23 1.98 -8.14
C GLU A 88 7.76 3.29 -7.53
N MET A 89 6.92 4.33 -7.50
CA MET A 89 7.24 5.60 -6.82
C MET A 89 7.38 5.44 -5.29
N ASP A 90 6.67 4.50 -4.66
CA ASP A 90 6.76 4.23 -3.21
C ASP A 90 8.10 3.61 -2.80
N LYS A 91 8.88 3.13 -3.78
CA LYS A 91 10.22 2.56 -3.55
C LYS A 91 11.31 3.64 -3.54
N PHE A 92 11.01 4.87 -3.96
CA PHE A 92 11.98 5.94 -3.91
C PHE A 92 12.34 6.28 -2.45
N PRO A 93 13.63 6.45 -2.13
CA PRO A 93 14.09 6.59 -0.75
C PRO A 93 13.80 7.97 -0.12
N PHE A 94 13.45 8.97 -0.93
CA PHE A 94 13.23 10.34 -0.48
C PHE A 94 11.86 10.83 -0.93
N VAL A 95 11.15 11.50 -0.02
CA VAL A 95 9.82 12.07 -0.23
C VAL A 95 9.79 13.50 0.32
N ALA A 96 9.05 14.38 -0.34
CA ALA A 96 8.79 15.75 0.08
C ALA A 96 7.35 16.15 -0.28
N LEU A 97 6.82 17.17 0.40
CA LEU A 97 5.53 17.78 0.05
C LEU A 97 5.78 19.06 -0.73
N SER A 98 4.91 19.33 -1.70
CA SER A 98 4.90 20.55 -2.52
C SER A 98 3.61 21.32 -2.31
#